data_AF-A0AAW8NTE4-F1
#
_entry.id   AF-A0AAW8NTE4-F1
#
_cell.length_a   1.000
_cell.length_b   1.000
_cell.length_c   1.000
_cell.angle_alpha   90.00
_cell.angle_beta   90.00
_cell.angle_gamma   90.00
#
_symmetry.space_group_name_H-M   'P 1'
#
loop_
_entity.id
_entity.type
_entity.pdbx_description
1 polymer ?
#
loop_
_entity_poly.entity_id
_entity_poly.type
_entity_poly.pdbx_seq_one_letter_code
_entity_poly.pdbx_strand_id
1 'polypeptide(L)'
;PNADWNGTVPVISYTTNTGETATLTLEVTPVDDPSTVVNDSQTIAEDQVATGNVLANDSDIDSDLSVTSFEVNGETYAAGTTVTLDGGS
;
A
#
# COMPACT_ATOMS: atom_id res chain seq x y z
N PRO A 1 -21.39 -7.85 3.37
CA PRO A 1 -20.58 -6.80 2.69
C PRO A 1 -19.18 -7.33 2.50
N ASN A 2 -18.61 -7.14 1.32
CA ASN A 2 -17.17 -7.37 1.18
C ASN A 2 -16.46 -6.26 1.98
N ALA A 3 -15.37 -6.60 2.64
CA ALA A 3 -14.48 -5.59 3.21
C ALA A 3 -14.04 -4.64 2.07
N ASP A 4 -13.88 -3.37 2.41
CA ASP A 4 -13.28 -2.33 1.55
C ASP A 4 -14.05 -2.04 0.24
N TRP A 5 -15.29 -2.53 0.15
CA TRP A 5 -16.16 -2.24 -0.98
C TRP A 5 -16.54 -0.75 -1.01
N ASN A 6 -16.24 -0.12 -2.14
CA ASN A 6 -16.67 1.23 -2.48
C ASN A 6 -17.31 1.24 -3.88
N GLY A 7 -18.17 2.23 -4.12
CA GLY A 7 -18.89 2.37 -5.38
C GLY A 7 -20.36 2.73 -5.22
N THR A 8 -21.07 2.72 -6.35
CA THR A 8 -22.50 3.02 -6.39
C THR A 8 -23.33 1.75 -6.29
N VAL A 9 -24.38 1.79 -5.47
CA VAL A 9 -25.39 0.73 -5.47
C VAL A 9 -26.45 1.03 -6.54
N PRO A 10 -27.20 0.01 -7.02
CA PRO A 10 -28.30 0.24 -7.95
C PRO A 10 -29.29 1.28 -7.44
N VAL A 11 -29.79 2.12 -8.35
CA VAL A 11 -30.78 3.16 -8.02
C VAL A 11 -32.03 2.51 -7.45
N ILE A 12 -32.45 2.99 -6.28
CA ILE A 12 -33.64 2.51 -5.60
C ILE A 12 -34.80 3.39 -6.04
N SER A 13 -35.85 2.81 -6.62
CA SER A 13 -37.11 3.52 -6.87
C SER A 13 -38.11 3.20 -5.76
N TYR A 14 -38.81 4.20 -5.26
CA TYR A 14 -39.82 4.04 -4.21
C TYR A 14 -41.07 4.87 -4.49
N THR A 15 -42.21 4.39 -3.97
CA THR A 15 -43.50 5.07 -4.03
C THR A 15 -43.94 5.43 -2.61
N THR A 16 -44.36 6.67 -2.39
CA THR A 16 -44.88 7.13 -1.10
C THR A 16 -46.31 6.61 -0.88
N ASN A 17 -46.83 6.76 0.35
CA ASN A 17 -48.24 6.48 0.64
C ASN A 17 -49.21 7.45 -0.05
N THR A 18 -48.72 8.51 -0.70
CA THR A 18 -49.51 9.43 -1.53
C THR A 18 -49.49 9.06 -3.02
N GLY A 19 -48.76 8.01 -3.41
CA GLY A 19 -48.65 7.55 -4.81
C GLY A 19 -47.56 8.24 -5.64
N GLU A 20 -46.78 9.15 -5.05
CA GLU A 20 -45.66 9.81 -5.72
C GLU A 20 -44.46 8.88 -5.81
N THR A 21 -43.74 8.90 -6.93
CA THR A 21 -42.53 8.09 -7.15
C THR A 21 -41.28 8.95 -7.13
N ALA A 22 -40.22 8.45 -6.48
CA ALA A 22 -38.91 9.07 -6.49
C ALA A 22 -37.80 8.02 -6.56
N THR A 23 -36.55 8.50 -6.69
CA THR A 23 -35.36 7.66 -6.70
C THR A 23 -34.39 8.05 -5.60
N LEU A 24 -33.65 7.07 -5.08
CA LEU A 24 -32.56 7.23 -4.14
C LEU A 24 -31.31 6.61 -4.75
N THR A 25 -30.29 7.45 -4.93
CA THR A 25 -28.94 7.02 -5.31
C THR A 25 -28.08 6.99 -4.05
N LEU A 26 -27.34 5.92 -3.85
CA LEU A 26 -26.36 5.81 -2.77
C LEU A 26 -24.99 5.49 -3.37
N GLU A 27 -23.99 6.19 -2.86
CA GLU A 27 -22.59 6.04 -3.21
C GLU A 27 -21.79 5.83 -1.93
N VAL A 28 -20.91 4.84 -1.95
CA VAL A 28 -19.90 4.62 -0.91
C VAL A 28 -18.58 5.14 -1.45
N THR A 29 -18.11 6.24 -0.87
CA THR A 29 -16.82 6.84 -1.23
C THR A 29 -15.68 6.01 -0.62
N PRO A 30 -14.58 5.75 -1.37
CA PRO A 30 -13.41 5.10 -0.80
C PRO A 30 -12.75 5.99 0.25
N VAL A 31 -12.07 5.34 1.21
CA VAL A 31 -11.20 5.97 2.19
C VAL A 31 -9.88 5.21 2.14
N ASP A 32 -8.78 5.94 2.08
CA ASP A 32 -7.42 5.39 2.01
C ASP A 32 -7.08 4.65 3.32
N ASP A 33 -6.71 3.37 3.17
CA ASP A 33 -6.24 2.50 4.24
C ASP A 33 -4.72 2.61 4.40
N PRO A 34 -4.21 2.68 5.64
CA PRO A 34 -2.78 2.77 5.86
C PRO A 34 -2.08 1.49 5.45
N SER A 35 -0.92 1.63 4.80
CA SER A 35 -0.05 0.51 4.49
C SER A 35 0.34 -0.25 5.76
N THR A 36 0.36 -1.57 5.66
CA THR A 36 0.90 -2.47 6.69
C THR A 36 2.32 -2.85 6.30
N VAL A 37 3.30 -2.37 7.08
CA VAL A 37 4.72 -2.64 6.86
C VAL A 37 5.32 -3.50 7.95
N VAL A 38 6.25 -4.38 7.59
CA VAL A 38 6.92 -5.32 8.50
C VAL A 38 8.42 -5.15 8.38
N ASN A 39 9.10 -4.96 9.52
CA ASN A 39 10.54 -4.76 9.51
C ASN A 39 11.30 -6.01 9.03
N ASP A 40 12.28 -5.79 8.18
CA ASP A 40 13.23 -6.81 7.74
C ASP A 40 14.58 -6.68 8.44
N SER A 41 15.24 -7.83 8.61
CA SER A 41 16.63 -7.87 9.04
C SER A 41 17.32 -9.07 8.42
N GLN A 42 18.54 -8.85 7.92
CA GLN A 42 19.40 -9.88 7.36
C GLN A 42 20.81 -9.65 7.91
N THR A 43 21.49 -10.73 8.27
CA THR A 43 22.92 -10.72 8.63
C THR A 43 23.61 -11.75 7.76
N ILE A 44 24.70 -11.35 7.12
CA ILE A 44 25.51 -12.19 6.24
C ILE A 44 26.97 -12.11 6.65
N ALA A 45 27.75 -13.12 6.28
CA ALA A 45 29.21 -13.02 6.39
C ALA A 45 29.75 -11.96 5.41
N GLU A 46 30.92 -11.43 5.72
CA GLU A 46 31.67 -10.59 4.77
C GLU A 46 31.93 -11.33 3.46
N ASP A 47 32.15 -10.56 2.39
CA ASP A 47 32.41 -11.06 1.04
C ASP A 47 31.29 -11.92 0.41
N GLN A 48 30.10 -11.91 1.01
CA GLN A 48 28.91 -12.57 0.48
C GLN A 48 27.92 -11.54 -0.07
N VAL A 49 27.13 -11.95 -1.07
CA VAL A 49 26.06 -11.12 -1.61
C VAL A 49 24.77 -11.36 -0.82
N ALA A 50 24.23 -10.31 -0.19
CA ALA A 50 22.88 -10.32 0.34
C ALA A 50 21.87 -10.12 -0.81
N THR A 51 20.79 -10.89 -0.81
CA THR A 51 19.67 -10.72 -1.75
C THR A 51 18.34 -10.78 -0.97
N GLY A 52 17.30 -10.18 -1.54
CA GLY A 52 15.98 -10.14 -0.94
C GLY A 52 15.08 -9.10 -1.61
N ASN A 53 13.81 -9.11 -1.22
CA ASN A 53 12.85 -8.06 -1.54
C ASN A 53 12.23 -7.57 -0.24
N VAL A 54 12.44 -6.30 0.08
CA VAL A 54 11.95 -5.66 1.31
C VAL A 54 10.45 -5.37 1.28
N LEU A 55 9.77 -5.60 0.14
CA LEU A 55 8.32 -5.46 0.02
C LEU A 55 7.58 -6.80 0.13
N ALA A 56 8.29 -7.90 0.39
CA ALA A 56 7.70 -9.25 0.32
C ALA A 56 6.65 -9.53 1.42
N ASN A 57 6.75 -8.84 2.54
CA ASN A 57 5.91 -8.94 3.73
C ASN A 57 5.12 -7.66 4.03
N ASP A 58 5.16 -6.69 3.12
CA ASP A 58 4.39 -5.45 3.20
C ASP A 58 3.12 -5.55 2.36
N SER A 59 2.08 -4.81 2.71
CA SER A 59 0.82 -4.78 1.98
C SER A 59 0.06 -3.48 2.13
N ASP A 60 -0.71 -3.12 1.11
CA ASP A 60 -1.63 -1.99 1.11
C ASP A 60 -2.89 -2.40 0.33
N ILE A 61 -4.06 -1.95 0.80
CA ILE A 61 -5.36 -2.37 0.24
C ILE A 61 -5.70 -1.52 -0.99
N ASP A 62 -5.25 -0.27 -1.03
CA ASP A 62 -5.66 0.73 -2.02
C ASP A 62 -4.60 0.99 -3.09
N SER A 63 -3.32 0.81 -2.77
CA SER A 63 -2.20 1.24 -3.60
C SER A 63 -1.08 0.19 -3.74
N ASP A 64 -0.33 0.27 -4.84
CA ASP A 64 0.90 -0.50 -4.99
C ASP A 64 2.04 0.11 -4.15
N LEU A 65 2.83 -0.74 -3.50
CA LEU A 65 3.99 -0.32 -2.71
C LEU A 65 5.27 -0.22 -3.56
N SER A 66 6.12 0.75 -3.22
CA SER A 66 7.43 0.94 -3.84
C SER A 66 8.47 1.45 -2.86
N VAL A 67 9.73 1.05 -3.07
CA VAL A 67 10.88 1.59 -2.32
C VAL A 67 11.30 2.91 -2.94
N THR A 68 11.37 3.97 -2.16
CA THR A 68 11.75 5.31 -2.64
C THR A 68 13.19 5.67 -2.28
N SER A 69 13.67 5.25 -1.11
CA SER A 69 15.03 5.49 -0.65
C SER A 69 15.54 4.38 0.28
N PHE A 70 16.84 4.38 0.50
CA PHE A 70 17.50 3.57 1.54
C PHE A 70 18.63 4.39 2.18
N GLU A 71 19.03 4.01 3.40
CA GLU A 71 20.12 4.69 4.12
C GLU A 71 21.31 3.76 4.27
N VAL A 72 22.52 4.29 4.10
CA VAL A 72 23.77 3.61 4.44
C VAL A 72 24.63 4.55 5.28
N ASN A 73 25.02 4.11 6.49
CA ASN A 73 25.84 4.89 7.41
C ASN A 73 25.33 6.33 7.68
N GLY A 74 24.01 6.52 7.75
CA GLY A 74 23.41 7.84 8.00
C GLY A 74 23.18 8.70 6.75
N GLU A 75 23.52 8.22 5.55
CA GLU A 75 23.28 8.93 4.29
C GLU A 75 22.19 8.26 3.47
N THR A 76 21.22 9.07 3.01
CA THR A 76 20.05 8.60 2.24
C THR A 76 20.33 8.62 0.74
N TYR A 77 19.98 7.53 0.07
CA TYR A 77 20.09 7.33 -1.36
C TYR A 77 18.72 6.99 -1.96
N ALA A 78 18.47 7.42 -3.19
CA ALA A 78 17.26 7.01 -3.92
C ALA A 78 17.33 5.52 -4.29
N ALA A 79 16.19 4.83 -4.30
CA ALA A 79 16.09 3.45 -4.75
C ALA A 79 16.71 3.26 -6.15
N GLY A 80 17.41 2.14 -6.33
CA GLY A 80 18.16 1.84 -7.56
C GLY A 80 19.56 2.47 -7.63
N THR A 81 19.94 3.32 -6.68
CA THR A 81 21.32 3.81 -6.54
C THR A 81 22.24 2.68 -6.10
N THR A 82 23.44 2.59 -6.68
CA THR A 82 24.50 1.70 -6.20
C THR A 82 25.42 2.48 -5.26
N VAL A 83 25.61 1.96 -4.04
CA VAL A 83 26.56 2.50 -3.05
C VAL A 83 27.70 1.51 -2.89
N THR A 84 28.93 1.98 -3.12
CA THR A 84 30.15 1.21 -2.86
C THR A 84 30.67 1.59 -1.48
N LEU A 85 30.90 0.61 -0.63
CA LEU A 85 31.57 0.79 0.65
C LEU A 85 33.02 0.37 0.47
N ASP A 86 33.96 1.25 0.82
CA ASP A 86 35.36 0.86 0.94
C ASP A 86 35.45 -0.21 2.04
N GLY A 87 36.12 -1.33 1.73
CA GLY A 87 36.02 -2.59 2.48
C GLY A 87 36.19 -2.49 4.00
N GLY A 88 35.56 -3.42 4.71
CA GLY A 88 35.69 -3.57 6.16
C GLY A 88 37.16 -3.82 6.55
N SER A 89 37.61 -3.17 7.62
CA SER A 89 38.92 -3.38 8.24
C SER A 89 38.98 -4.68 9.03
#